data_AF-A0A0E3SHF0-F1
#
_entry.id   AF-A0A0E3SHF0-F1
#
_cell.length_a   1.000
_cell.length_b   1.000
_cell.length_c   1.000
_cell.angle_alpha   90.00
_cell.angle_beta   90.00
_cell.angle_gamma   90.00
#
_symmetry.space_group_name_H-M   'P 1'
#
loop_
_entity.id
_entity.type
_entity.pdbx_description
1 polymer ?
#
loop_
_entity_poly.entity_id
_entity_poly.type
_entity_poly.pdbx_seq_one_letter_code
_entity_poly.pdbx_strand_id
1 'polypeptide(L)'
;MQELLEFAEGGPLIVIGEYHGNPGELAFYDDAGKLLFSLRFSDWYSEEIDSYWFPDVEPVFTGKGEIADALESFFRFNRVEEDKIDQLPPSSTLIVAGEKEVDLMGSGKSLFKLTVKGFKKY
;
A
#
# COMPACT_ATOMS: atom_id res chain seq x y z
N MET A 1 -1.90 -9.78 19.75
CA MET A 1 -1.39 -10.37 18.49
C MET A 1 -1.99 -11.73 18.23
N GLN A 2 -1.89 -12.70 19.13
CA GLN A 2 -2.46 -14.03 18.91
C GLN A 2 -3.97 -13.99 18.57
N GLU A 3 -4.77 -13.25 19.34
CA GLU A 3 -6.20 -13.06 19.04
C GLU A 3 -6.45 -12.44 17.65
N LEU A 4 -5.62 -11.48 17.21
CA LEU A 4 -5.75 -10.87 15.87
C LEU A 4 -5.40 -11.84 14.74
N LEU A 5 -4.44 -12.75 14.97
CA LEU A 5 -4.07 -13.77 13.99
C LEU A 5 -5.13 -14.87 13.89
N GLU A 6 -5.80 -15.18 15.00
CA GLU A 6 -6.97 -16.06 15.00
C GLU A 6 -8.11 -15.44 14.19
N PHE A 7 -8.35 -14.13 14.31
CA PHE A 7 -9.30 -13.40 13.44
C PHE A 7 -8.88 -13.33 11.98
N ALA A 8 -7.58 -13.26 11.71
CA ALA A 8 -7.05 -13.26 10.35
C ALA A 8 -7.06 -14.67 9.72
N GLU A 9 -7.53 -15.70 10.44
CA GLU A 9 -7.57 -17.10 10.01
C GLU A 9 -6.21 -17.62 9.51
N GLY A 10 -5.12 -17.13 10.12
CA GLY A 10 -3.75 -17.45 9.69
C GLY A 10 -3.34 -16.79 8.38
N GLY A 11 -4.01 -15.73 7.95
CA GLY A 11 -3.60 -14.88 6.83
C GLY A 11 -2.64 -13.75 7.24
N PRO A 12 -1.97 -13.10 6.27
CA PRO A 12 -1.17 -11.91 6.53
C PRO A 12 -2.04 -10.75 7.04
N LEU A 13 -1.47 -9.89 7.87
CA LEU A 13 -2.18 -8.80 8.54
C LEU A 13 -1.48 -7.45 8.31
N ILE A 14 -2.27 -6.42 8.04
CA ILE A 14 -1.82 -5.03 8.10
C ILE A 14 -2.49 -4.38 9.32
N VAL A 15 -1.70 -3.84 10.23
CA VAL A 15 -2.17 -3.09 11.39
C VAL A 15 -1.94 -1.61 11.14
N ILE A 16 -2.99 -0.81 11.34
CA ILE A 16 -2.93 0.65 11.25
C ILE A 16 -2.76 1.21 12.67
N GLY A 17 -1.63 1.85 12.92
CA GLY A 17 -1.35 2.58 14.15
C GLY A 17 -1.73 4.06 14.02
N GLU A 18 -2.25 4.62 15.11
CA GLU A 18 -2.59 6.05 15.19
C GLU A 18 -1.53 6.87 15.94
N TYR A 19 -1.47 8.16 15.61
CA TYR A 19 -0.71 9.17 16.32
C TYR A 19 -1.59 10.42 16.51
N HIS A 20 -1.96 10.71 17.76
CA HIS A 20 -2.92 11.77 18.12
C HIS A 20 -4.26 11.67 17.38
N GLY A 21 -4.80 10.46 17.23
CA GLY A 21 -6.07 10.21 16.55
C GLY A 21 -6.04 10.22 15.02
N ASN A 22 -4.85 10.33 14.41
CA ASN A 22 -4.67 10.23 12.96
C ASN A 22 -3.89 8.96 12.60
N PRO A 23 -4.22 8.25 11.52
CA PRO A 23 -3.38 7.18 10.99
C PRO A 23 -1.96 7.69 10.76
N GLY A 24 -0.96 6.94 11.25
CA GLY A 24 0.44 7.37 11.15
C GLY A 24 1.45 6.23 11.03
N GLU A 25 1.02 4.98 11.18
CA GLU A 25 1.86 3.81 10.99
C GLU A 25 1.09 2.67 10.30
N LEU A 26 1.73 2.01 9.35
CA LEU A 26 1.33 0.71 8.82
C LEU A 26 2.37 -0.32 9.27
N ALA A 27 1.92 -1.40 9.89
CA ALA A 27 2.75 -2.53 10.27
C ALA A 27 2.27 -3.80 9.56
N PHE A 28 3.16 -4.49 8.85
CA PHE A 28 2.86 -5.61 7.97
C PHE A 28 3.37 -6.91 8.60
N TYR A 29 2.47 -7.86 8.83
CA TYR A 29 2.75 -9.14 9.47
C TYR A 29 2.48 -10.30 8.53
N ASP A 30 3.32 -11.33 8.57
CA ASP A 30 3.04 -12.59 7.88
C ASP A 30 1.97 -13.43 8.61
N ASP A 31 1.66 -14.58 8.01
CA ASP A 31 0.71 -15.58 8.52
C ASP A 31 1.13 -16.19 9.87
N ALA A 32 2.43 -16.19 10.18
CA ALA A 32 2.97 -16.60 11.48
C ALA A 32 2.94 -15.48 12.53
N GLY A 33 2.49 -14.27 12.17
CA GLY A 33 2.46 -13.11 13.06
C GLY A 33 3.82 -12.43 13.25
N LYS A 34 4.80 -12.72 12.40
CA LYS A 34 6.08 -12.01 12.39
C LYS A 34 5.90 -10.66 11.70
N LEU A 35 6.33 -9.59 12.36
CA LEU A 35 6.43 -8.27 11.75
C LEU A 35 7.51 -8.30 10.65
N LEU A 36 7.11 -8.02 9.42
CA LEU A 36 7.99 -8.02 8.24
C LEU A 36 8.60 -6.64 8.01
N PHE A 37 7.77 -5.60 8.02
CA PHE A 37 8.19 -4.21 7.90
C PHE A 37 7.13 -3.27 8.45
N SER A 38 7.53 -2.04 8.76
CA SER A 38 6.61 -0.97 9.09
C SER A 38 6.97 0.33 8.37
N LEU A 39 5.94 1.14 8.16
CA LEU A 39 6.00 2.42 7.47
C LEU A 39 5.30 3.46 8.33
N ARG A 40 6.02 4.49 8.74
CA ARG A 40 5.43 5.69 9.35
C ARG A 40 5.11 6.68 8.24
N PHE A 41 3.94 7.28 8.28
CA PHE A 41 3.48 8.17 7.22
C PHE A 41 2.71 9.39 7.74
N SER A 42 2.49 10.33 6.82
CA SER A 42 1.35 11.23 6.82
C SER A 42 0.54 10.98 5.56
N ASP A 43 -0.76 11.06 5.64
CA ASP A 43 -1.70 10.81 4.56
C ASP A 43 -2.14 12.09 3.84
N TRP A 44 -2.56 11.90 2.59
CA TRP A 44 -3.30 12.88 1.81
C TRP A 44 -4.33 12.13 0.97
N TYR A 45 -5.54 12.68 0.88
CA TYR A 45 -6.62 12.14 0.05
C TYR A 45 -7.13 13.23 -0.89
N SER A 46 -7.47 12.82 -2.11
CA SER A 46 -8.18 13.68 -3.05
C SER A 46 -9.63 13.86 -2.62
N GLU A 47 -10.21 15.04 -2.82
CA GLU A 47 -11.66 15.26 -2.65
C GLU A 47 -12.49 14.37 -3.59
N GLU A 48 -11.90 13.89 -4.69
CA GLU A 48 -12.57 13.02 -5.65
C GLU A 48 -12.76 11.58 -5.11
N ILE A 49 -12.01 11.17 -4.08
CA ILE A 49 -12.00 9.77 -3.59
C ILE A 49 -13.38 9.31 -3.11
N ASP A 50 -14.15 10.20 -2.47
CA ASP A 50 -15.48 9.90 -1.94
C ASP A 50 -16.50 9.55 -3.03
N SER A 51 -16.23 9.99 -4.26
CA SER A 51 -17.07 9.73 -5.43
C SER A 51 -16.41 8.77 -6.44
N TYR A 52 -15.20 8.30 -6.15
CA TYR A 52 -14.44 7.47 -7.07
C TYR A 52 -15.01 6.04 -7.10
N TRP A 53 -15.34 5.57 -8.31
CA TRP A 53 -15.75 4.20 -8.51
C TRP A 53 -14.53 3.30 -8.71
N PHE A 54 -14.18 2.53 -7.68
CA PHE A 54 -13.12 1.53 -7.80
C PHE A 54 -13.59 0.35 -8.66
N PRO A 55 -12.85 -0.01 -9.72
CA PRO A 55 -13.14 -1.21 -10.49
C PRO A 55 -12.93 -2.45 -9.62
N ASP A 56 -13.73 -3.50 -9.86
CA ASP A 56 -13.52 -4.82 -9.24
C ASP A 56 -12.40 -5.58 -9.98
N VAL A 57 -11.21 -4.98 -10.01
CA VAL A 57 -10.02 -5.48 -10.69
C VAL A 57 -8.82 -5.27 -9.76
N GLU A 58 -7.91 -6.24 -9.70
CA GLU A 58 -6.70 -6.11 -8.90
C GLU A 58 -5.87 -4.88 -9.32
N PRO A 59 -5.36 -4.11 -8.35
CA PRO A 59 -4.51 -2.96 -8.66
C PRO A 59 -3.19 -3.41 -9.26
N VAL A 60 -2.70 -2.64 -10.22
CA VAL A 60 -1.35 -2.81 -10.75
C VAL A 60 -0.36 -2.19 -9.77
N PHE A 61 0.82 -2.77 -9.65
CA PHE A 61 1.88 -2.28 -8.78
C PHE A 61 3.12 -1.90 -9.58
N THR A 62 3.73 -0.77 -9.27
CA THR A 62 5.02 -0.34 -9.82
C THR A 62 5.83 0.41 -8.76
N GLY A 63 7.12 0.58 -9.00
CA GLY A 63 8.01 1.27 -8.07
C GLY A 63 9.42 0.69 -8.00
N LYS A 64 10.29 1.40 -7.29
CA LYS A 64 11.70 1.02 -7.10
C LYS A 64 12.12 1.27 -5.65
N GLY A 65 13.14 0.54 -5.20
CA GLY A 65 13.70 0.68 -3.86
C GLY A 65 13.03 -0.21 -2.80
N GLU A 66 13.53 -0.11 -1.57
CA GLU A 66 13.22 -1.08 -0.50
C GLU A 66 11.74 -1.18 -0.14
N ILE A 67 11.02 -0.05 -0.19
CA ILE A 67 9.57 -0.01 0.07
C ILE A 67 8.84 -0.78 -1.01
N ALA A 68 9.21 -0.58 -2.28
CA ALA A 68 8.59 -1.29 -3.37
C ALA A 68 8.81 -2.80 -3.26
N ASP A 69 10.04 -3.21 -2.93
CA ASP A 69 10.41 -4.62 -2.73
C ASP A 69 9.66 -5.26 -1.57
N ALA A 70 9.45 -4.51 -0.48
CA ALA A 70 8.69 -4.98 0.68
C ALA A 70 7.20 -5.15 0.35
N LEU A 71 6.59 -4.18 -0.34
CA LEU A 71 5.18 -4.23 -0.73
C LEU A 71 4.93 -5.34 -1.76
N GLU A 72 5.80 -5.50 -2.75
CA GLU A 72 5.74 -6.60 -3.72
C GLU A 72 5.77 -7.97 -3.03
N SER A 73 6.70 -8.14 -2.08
CA SER A 73 6.81 -9.39 -1.32
C SER A 73 5.56 -9.68 -0.46
N PHE A 74 4.90 -8.65 0.07
CA PHE A 74 3.74 -8.80 0.93
C PHE A 74 2.47 -9.08 0.14
N PHE A 75 2.15 -8.22 -0.83
CA PHE A 75 0.92 -8.33 -1.61
C PHE A 75 0.98 -9.40 -2.69
N ARG A 76 2.19 -9.88 -3.03
CA ARG A 76 2.43 -10.81 -4.15
C ARG A 76 1.92 -10.26 -5.49
N PHE A 77 1.87 -8.94 -5.62
CA PHE A 77 1.56 -8.28 -6.88
C PHE A 77 2.71 -8.47 -7.88
N ASN A 78 2.38 -8.65 -9.15
CA ASN A 78 3.40 -8.61 -10.20
C ASN A 78 3.78 -7.15 -10.46
N ARG A 79 5.03 -6.77 -10.17
CA ARG A 79 5.51 -5.43 -10.46
C ARG A 79 5.58 -5.21 -11.98
N VAL A 80 4.93 -4.15 -12.43
CA VAL A 80 4.97 -3.71 -13.82
C VAL A 80 6.08 -2.67 -13.99
N GLU A 81 6.85 -2.81 -15.08
CA GLU A 81 7.89 -1.84 -15.44
C GLU A 81 7.25 -0.46 -15.76
N GLU A 82 7.96 0.60 -15.39
CA GLU A 82 7.45 1.97 -15.43
C GLU A 82 7.05 2.43 -16.85
N ASP A 83 7.76 1.96 -17.87
CA ASP A 83 7.50 2.23 -19.28
C ASP A 83 6.26 1.50 -19.85
N LYS A 84 5.68 0.57 -19.08
CA LYS A 84 4.45 -0.15 -19.43
C LYS A 84 3.21 0.43 -18.78
N ILE A 85 3.34 1.43 -17.91
CA ILE A 85 2.22 2.09 -17.23
C ILE A 85 1.27 2.75 -18.25
N ASP A 86 1.81 3.40 -19.28
CA ASP A 86 1.03 4.07 -20.33
C ASP A 86 0.21 3.10 -21.20
N GLN A 87 0.49 1.80 -21.09
CA GLN A 87 -0.22 0.74 -21.82
C GLN A 87 -1.37 0.14 -20.98
N LEU A 88 -1.51 0.55 -19.73
CA LEU A 88 -2.58 0.06 -18.85
C LEU A 88 -3.95 0.59 -19.32
N PRO A 89 -5.01 -0.20 -19.16
CA PRO A 89 -6.37 0.27 -19.40
C PRO A 89 -6.65 1.56 -18.60
N PRO A 90 -7.36 2.56 -19.16
CA PRO A 90 -7.66 3.82 -18.47
C PRO A 90 -8.42 3.66 -17.15
N SER A 91 -9.09 2.52 -16.96
CA SER A 91 -9.80 2.19 -15.73
C SER A 91 -8.93 1.48 -14.69
N SER A 92 -7.62 1.36 -14.90
CA SER A 92 -6.75 0.64 -13.97
C SER A 92 -6.52 1.44 -12.69
N THR A 93 -6.50 0.74 -11.56
CA THR A 93 -5.97 1.26 -10.30
C THR A 93 -4.49 0.90 -10.22
N LEU A 94 -3.66 1.86 -9.85
CA LEU A 94 -2.20 1.73 -9.84
C LEU A 94 -1.67 2.14 -8.46
N ILE A 95 -0.83 1.30 -7.88
CA ILE A 95 -0.05 1.61 -6.69
C ILE A 95 1.38 1.90 -7.15
N VAL A 96 1.85 3.12 -6.89
CA VAL A 96 3.20 3.58 -7.21
C VAL A 96 3.99 3.72 -5.92
N ALA A 97 4.93 2.81 -5.67
CA ALA A 97 5.81 2.87 -4.52
C ALA A 97 7.13 3.59 -4.87
N GLY A 98 7.28 4.81 -4.36
CA GLY A 98 8.54 5.55 -4.37
C GLY A 98 9.28 5.47 -3.04
N GLU A 99 10.47 6.09 -2.97
CA GLU A 99 11.29 6.13 -1.75
C GLU A 99 10.67 6.97 -0.63
N LYS A 100 9.90 8.00 -1.00
CA LYS A 100 9.33 9.00 -0.07
C LYS A 100 7.81 8.99 -0.03
N GLU A 101 7.17 8.30 -0.95
CA GLU A 101 5.72 8.26 -1.03
C GLU A 101 5.23 6.96 -1.65
N VAL A 102 4.05 6.53 -1.24
CA VAL A 102 3.26 5.50 -1.93
C VAL A 102 1.99 6.16 -2.41
N ASP A 103 1.77 6.18 -3.72
CA ASP A 103 0.64 6.83 -4.37
C ASP A 103 -0.34 5.77 -4.90
N LEU A 104 -1.61 5.87 -4.51
CA LEU A 104 -2.70 5.07 -5.03
C LEU A 104 -3.46 5.93 -6.04
N MET A 105 -3.30 5.56 -7.30
CA MET A 105 -3.85 6.27 -8.44
C MET A 105 -5.01 5.50 -9.04
N GLY A 106 -6.02 6.21 -9.52
CA GLY A 106 -7.12 5.66 -10.28
C GLY A 106 -7.43 6.56 -11.46
N SER A 107 -7.61 5.97 -12.64
CA SER A 107 -7.90 6.73 -13.87
C SER A 107 -6.88 7.85 -14.17
N GLY A 108 -5.61 7.59 -13.86
CA GLY A 108 -4.50 8.52 -14.08
C GLY A 108 -4.39 9.66 -13.05
N LYS A 109 -5.26 9.69 -12.02
CA LYS A 109 -5.22 10.69 -10.94
C LYS A 109 -4.80 10.06 -9.62
N SER A 110 -4.06 10.80 -8.81
CA SER A 110 -3.79 10.42 -7.42
C SER A 110 -5.08 10.53 -6.59
N LEU A 111 -5.47 9.44 -5.94
CA LEU A 111 -6.65 9.37 -5.08
C LEU A 111 -6.25 9.41 -3.61
N PHE A 112 -5.18 8.71 -3.26
CA PHE A 112 -4.68 8.60 -1.91
C PHE A 112 -3.15 8.50 -1.93
N LYS A 113 -2.48 9.23 -1.05
CA LYS A 113 -1.02 9.24 -0.96
C LYS A 113 -0.54 9.08 0.48
N LEU A 114 0.40 8.17 0.66
CA LEU A 114 1.15 7.99 1.90
C LEU A 114 2.51 8.67 1.75
N THR A 115 2.73 9.79 2.43
CA THR A 115 4.07 10.39 2.51
C THR A 115 4.88 9.71 3.60
N VAL A 116 5.94 9.01 3.22
CA VAL A 116 6.77 8.20 4.11
C VAL A 116 7.65 9.09 4.99
N LYS A 117 7.52 8.92 6.30
CA LYS A 117 8.32 9.56 7.35
C LYS A 117 9.36 8.62 7.95
N GLY A 118 9.20 7.32 7.75
CA GLY A 118 10.19 6.32 8.10
C GLY A 118 9.77 4.93 7.62
N PHE A 119 10.76 4.14 7.26
CA PHE A 119 10.58 2.75 6.84
C PHE A 119 11.55 1.88 7.62
N LYS A 120 11.09 0.71 8.06
CA LYS A 120 11.95 -0.27 8.74
C LYS A 120 11.54 -1.69 8.33
N LYS A 121 12.53 -2.45 7.89
CA LYS A 121 12.43 -3.89 7.59
C LYS A 121 13.00 -4.72 8.75
N TYR A 122 12.41 -5.87 9.05
CA TYR A 122 12.73 -6.73 10.20
C TYR A 122 13.16 -8.15 9.81
#